data_AF-A0A349Z8A8-F1
#
_entry.id   AF-A0A349Z8A8-F1
#
_cell.length_a   1.000
_cell.length_b   1.000
_cell.length_c   1.000
_cell.angle_alpha   90.00
_cell.angle_beta   90.00
_cell.angle_gamma   90.00
#
_symmetry.space_group_name_H-M   'P 1'
#
loop_
_entity.id
_entity.type
_entity.pdbx_description
1 polymer ?
#
loop_
_entity_poly.entity_id
_entity_poly.type
_entity_poly.pdbx_seq_one_letter_code
_entity_poly.pdbx_strand_id
1 'polypeptide(L)'
;MKYTVLIALFVTVSDSARGSVTAEQLEAFKSSIKQGCIARGIERQDDHAVAFCSCMDKVLRSALSDAEFAGIAEQVAAGTPISQIAPFKALIPQIAGCKEEDSKA
;
A
#
# COMPACT_ATOMS: atom_id res chain seq x y z
N MET A 1 -30.85 -42.49 -24.05
CA MET A 1 -30.45 -41.07 -24.11
C MET A 1 -30.87 -40.44 -22.79
N LYS A 2 -30.05 -39.85 -21.93
CA LYS A 2 -28.76 -39.15 -22.02
C LYS A 2 -27.97 -39.43 -20.73
N TYR A 3 -26.66 -39.63 -20.87
CA TYR A 3 -25.72 -39.61 -19.76
C TYR A 3 -25.48 -38.16 -19.33
N THR A 4 -25.53 -37.88 -18.04
CA THR A 4 -24.94 -36.66 -17.47
C THR A 4 -24.02 -37.07 -16.34
N VAL A 5 -22.81 -37.48 -16.72
CA VAL A 5 -21.65 -37.44 -15.83
C VAL A 5 -21.14 -36.02 -15.91
N LEU A 6 -20.96 -35.33 -14.78
CA LEU A 6 -20.04 -34.20 -14.66
C LEU A 6 -19.65 -34.04 -13.19
N ILE A 7 -18.67 -34.87 -12.80
CA ILE A 7 -17.46 -34.51 -12.05
C ILE A 7 -17.65 -33.34 -11.09
N ALA A 8 -17.98 -33.65 -9.84
CA ALA A 8 -17.69 -32.77 -8.71
C ALA A 8 -16.17 -32.78 -8.50
N LEU A 9 -15.48 -31.89 -9.20
CA LEU A 9 -14.10 -31.51 -8.91
C LEU A 9 -14.14 -30.77 -7.57
N PHE A 10 -14.06 -31.53 -6.47
CA PHE A 10 -13.67 -31.00 -5.17
C PHE A 10 -12.22 -30.52 -5.31
N VAL A 11 -12.04 -29.29 -5.77
CA VAL A 11 -10.79 -28.57 -5.56
C VAL A 11 -10.74 -28.30 -4.07
N THR A 12 -10.10 -29.20 -3.34
CA THR A 12 -9.56 -28.92 -2.03
C THR A 12 -8.57 -27.78 -2.19
N VAL A 13 -9.02 -26.54 -1.94
CA VAL A 13 -8.12 -25.40 -1.75
C VAL A 13 -7.54 -25.53 -0.33
N SER A 14 -6.82 -26.63 -0.10
CA SER A 14 -5.88 -26.76 1.00
C SER A 14 -4.53 -26.32 0.45
N ASP A 15 -4.32 -25.02 0.35
CA ASP A 15 -2.99 -24.45 0.59
C ASP A 15 -3.15 -22.95 0.82
N SER A 16 -2.75 -22.52 2.00
CA SER A 16 -2.43 -21.14 2.31
C SER A 16 -1.22 -20.76 1.46
N ALA A 17 -1.40 -20.60 0.16
CA ALA A 17 -0.47 -19.89 -0.68
C ALA A 17 -0.50 -18.43 -0.25
N ARG A 18 0.25 -18.12 0.82
CA ARG A 18 0.86 -16.80 1.01
C ARG A 18 1.79 -16.60 -0.18
N GLY A 19 1.21 -16.34 -1.35
CA GLY A 19 1.95 -15.99 -2.54
C GLY A 19 2.76 -14.77 -2.18
N SER A 20 4.08 -14.90 -2.18
CA SER A 20 4.98 -13.78 -1.98
C SER A 20 4.56 -12.67 -2.95
N VAL A 21 4.27 -11.48 -2.42
CA VAL A 21 3.95 -10.31 -3.22
C VAL A 21 5.00 -10.16 -4.32
N THR A 22 4.60 -10.19 -5.59
CA THR A 22 5.57 -10.04 -6.70
C THR A 22 6.14 -8.62 -6.69
N ALA A 23 7.32 -8.42 -7.30
CA ALA A 23 7.91 -7.09 -7.39
C ALA A 23 6.95 -6.06 -8.06
N GLU A 24 6.19 -6.50 -9.05
CA GLU A 24 5.18 -5.67 -9.73
C GLU A 24 4.00 -5.33 -8.81
N GLN A 25 3.50 -6.30 -8.04
CA GLN A 25 2.45 -6.06 -7.04
C GLN A 25 2.94 -5.13 -5.93
N LEU A 26 4.21 -5.25 -5.54
CA LEU A 26 4.83 -4.42 -4.53
C LEU A 26 4.99 -2.97 -5.02
N GLU A 27 5.45 -2.76 -6.25
CA GLU A 27 5.54 -1.41 -6.83
C GLU A 27 4.15 -0.81 -7.07
N ALA A 28 3.17 -1.61 -7.50
CA ALA A 28 1.79 -1.16 -7.60
C ALA A 28 1.24 -0.72 -6.22
N PHE A 29 1.55 -1.47 -5.17
CA PHE A 29 1.19 -1.11 -3.80
C PHE A 29 1.85 0.22 -3.38
N LYS A 30 3.18 0.36 -3.55
CA LYS A 30 3.90 1.61 -3.23
C LYS A 30 3.28 2.81 -3.98
N SER A 31 3.01 2.66 -5.27
CA SER A 31 2.36 3.68 -6.09
C SER A 31 0.95 4.01 -5.59
N SER A 32 0.17 3.01 -5.16
CA SER A 32 -1.19 3.21 -4.64
C SER A 32 -1.23 4.08 -3.37
N ILE A 33 -0.21 4.00 -2.51
CA ILE A 33 -0.09 4.86 -1.32
C ILE A 33 0.03 6.33 -1.76
N LYS A 34 0.92 6.61 -2.71
CA LYS A 34 1.10 7.97 -3.25
C LYS A 34 -0.17 8.48 -3.93
N GLN A 35 -0.79 7.66 -4.80
CA GLN A 35 -2.01 8.05 -5.53
C GLN A 35 -3.18 8.28 -4.58
N GLY A 36 -3.38 7.41 -3.59
CA GLY A 36 -4.42 7.59 -2.57
C GLY A 36 -4.22 8.83 -1.71
N CYS A 37 -2.96 9.19 -1.42
CA CYS A 37 -2.62 10.44 -0.76
C CYS A 37 -3.02 11.65 -1.61
N ILE A 38 -2.63 11.67 -2.89
CA ILE A 38 -2.94 12.78 -3.82
C ILE A 38 -4.45 12.93 -4.00
N ALA A 39 -5.16 11.82 -4.25
CA ALA A 39 -6.60 11.83 -4.46
C ALA A 39 -7.35 12.46 -3.26
N ARG A 40 -6.99 12.07 -2.02
CA ARG A 40 -7.57 12.67 -0.81
C ARG A 40 -7.22 14.14 -0.62
N GLY A 41 -6.04 14.56 -1.08
CA GLY A 41 -5.66 15.95 -1.09
C GLY A 41 -6.51 16.79 -2.05
N ILE A 42 -6.71 16.29 -3.26
CA ILE A 42 -7.60 16.90 -4.27
C ILE A 42 -9.04 17.00 -3.74
N GLU A 43 -9.57 15.92 -3.14
CA GLU A 43 -10.90 15.92 -2.51
C GLU A 43 -11.05 16.99 -1.42
N ARG A 44 -9.95 17.32 -0.74
CA ARG A 44 -9.88 18.34 0.32
C ARG A 44 -9.54 19.73 -0.20
N GLN A 45 -9.36 19.90 -1.52
CA GLN A 45 -8.91 21.14 -2.16
C GLN A 45 -7.57 21.63 -1.59
N ASP A 46 -6.68 20.69 -1.28
CA ASP A 46 -5.32 20.97 -0.83
C ASP A 46 -4.39 21.01 -2.04
N ASP A 47 -4.13 22.21 -2.54
CA ASP A 47 -3.25 22.45 -3.70
C ASP A 47 -1.79 22.02 -3.46
N HIS A 48 -1.40 21.84 -2.19
CA HIS A 48 -0.07 21.37 -1.80
C HIS A 48 0.01 19.85 -1.66
N ALA A 49 -1.10 19.13 -1.84
CA ALA A 49 -1.15 17.69 -1.64
C ALA A 49 -0.18 16.92 -2.52
N VAL A 50 0.02 17.35 -3.78
CA VAL A 50 0.95 16.66 -4.70
C VAL A 50 2.39 16.73 -4.19
N ALA A 51 2.81 17.89 -3.68
CA ALA A 51 4.15 18.11 -3.14
C ALA A 51 4.35 17.31 -1.85
N PHE A 52 3.42 17.43 -0.90
CA PHE A 52 3.42 16.66 0.34
C PHE A 52 3.47 15.15 0.09
N CYS A 53 2.60 14.62 -0.79
CA CYS A 53 2.54 13.19 -1.09
C CYS A 53 3.80 12.69 -1.83
N SER A 54 4.47 13.56 -2.61
CA SER A 54 5.75 13.24 -3.24
C SER A 54 6.90 13.19 -2.23
N CYS A 55 6.92 14.11 -1.26
CA CYS A 55 7.86 14.05 -0.15
C CYS A 55 7.64 12.80 0.72
N MET A 56 6.38 12.50 1.07
CA MET A 56 6.02 11.28 1.79
C MET A 56 6.50 10.01 1.07
N ASP A 57 6.24 9.88 -0.23
CA ASP A 57 6.69 8.74 -1.04
C ASP A 57 8.22 8.59 -1.00
N LYS A 58 8.96 9.70 -1.06
CA LYS A 58 10.42 9.70 -0.92
C LYS A 58 10.87 9.22 0.45
N VAL A 59 10.26 9.71 1.54
CA VAL A 59 10.55 9.26 2.91
C VAL A 59 10.34 7.76 3.01
N LEU A 60 9.18 7.25 2.59
CA LEU A 60 8.84 5.84 2.65
C LEU A 60 9.83 4.98 1.86
N ARG A 61 10.13 5.35 0.61
CA ARG A 61 11.06 4.60 -0.26
C ARG A 61 12.51 4.63 0.21
N SER A 62 12.90 5.66 0.96
CA SER A 62 14.25 5.77 1.54
C SER A 62 14.41 5.01 2.86
N ALA A 63 13.33 4.90 3.64
CA ALA A 63 13.38 4.37 4.99
C ALA A 63 12.94 2.90 5.10
N LEU A 64 12.13 2.41 4.15
CA LEU A 64 11.59 1.06 4.18
C LEU A 64 12.21 0.20 3.07
N SER A 65 12.58 -1.01 3.44
CA SER A 65 12.97 -2.07 2.52
C SER A 65 11.74 -2.68 1.82
N ASP A 66 11.99 -3.39 0.71
CA ASP A 66 10.94 -4.11 -0.02
C ASP A 66 10.21 -5.15 0.85
N ALA A 67 10.93 -5.81 1.76
CA ALA A 67 10.34 -6.76 2.71
C ALA A 67 9.38 -6.05 3.70
N GLU A 68 9.74 -4.85 4.15
CA GLU A 68 8.86 -4.05 5.01
C GLU A 68 7.63 -3.56 4.25
N PHE A 69 7.80 -3.11 3.00
CA PHE A 69 6.66 -2.77 2.16
C PHE A 69 5.72 -3.96 1.92
N ALA A 70 6.26 -5.16 1.70
CA ALA A 70 5.46 -6.36 1.53
C ALA A 70 4.68 -6.69 2.81
N GLY A 71 5.35 -6.62 3.98
CA GLY A 71 4.70 -6.82 5.28
C GLY A 71 3.63 -5.77 5.61
N ILE A 72 3.79 -4.53 5.14
CA ILE A 72 2.74 -3.50 5.23
C ILE A 72 1.58 -3.87 4.30
N ALA A 73 1.85 -4.23 3.05
CA ALA A 73 0.82 -4.59 2.06
C ALA A 73 -0.08 -5.74 2.56
N GLU A 74 0.52 -6.78 3.15
CA GLU A 74 -0.20 -7.91 3.74
C GLU A 74 -1.13 -7.48 4.88
N GLN A 75 -0.64 -6.62 5.78
CA GLN A 75 -1.44 -6.12 6.90
C GLN A 75 -2.59 -5.21 6.44
N VAL A 76 -2.36 -4.38 5.42
CA VAL A 76 -3.41 -3.56 4.80
C VAL A 76 -4.46 -4.45 4.13
N ALA A 77 -4.04 -5.49 3.39
CA ALA A 77 -4.95 -6.46 2.79
C ALA A 77 -5.76 -7.23 3.83
N ALA A 78 -5.20 -7.46 5.03
CA ALA A 78 -5.89 -8.03 6.19
C ALA A 78 -6.83 -7.03 6.90
N GLY A 79 -6.96 -5.79 6.40
CA GLY A 79 -7.86 -4.77 6.94
C GLY A 79 -7.25 -3.86 8.01
N THR A 80 -5.94 -3.98 8.29
CA THR A 80 -5.26 -3.10 9.24
C THR A 80 -5.05 -1.72 8.60
N PRO A 81 -5.50 -0.62 9.23
CA PRO A 81 -5.23 0.71 8.71
C PRO A 81 -3.73 0.98 8.62
N ILE A 82 -3.26 1.48 7.48
CA ILE A 82 -1.82 1.69 7.25
C ILE A 82 -1.15 2.57 8.31
N SER A 83 -1.87 3.55 8.85
CA SER A 83 -1.41 4.44 9.93
C SER A 83 -1.16 3.75 11.27
N GLN A 84 -1.66 2.52 11.45
CA GLN A 84 -1.47 1.72 12.66
C GLN A 84 -0.36 0.67 12.50
N ILE A 85 0.14 0.43 11.29
CA ILE A 85 1.19 -0.54 11.02
C ILE A 85 2.53 0.04 11.48
N ALA A 86 3.24 -0.68 12.36
CA ALA A 86 4.37 -0.14 13.11
C ALA A 86 5.49 0.49 12.24
N PRO A 87 5.98 -0.15 11.16
CA PRO A 87 6.96 0.47 10.25
C PRO A 87 6.48 1.80 9.66
N PHE A 88 5.21 1.88 9.25
CA PHE A 88 4.64 3.13 8.72
C PHE A 88 4.45 4.18 9.81
N LYS A 89 3.92 3.77 10.97
CA LYS A 89 3.67 4.63 12.13
C LYS A 89 4.95 5.32 12.62
N ALA A 90 6.08 4.61 12.60
CA ALA A 90 7.38 5.15 12.99
C ALA A 90 7.85 6.31 12.09
N LEU A 91 7.36 6.38 10.85
CA LEU A 91 7.73 7.40 9.88
C LEU A 91 6.80 8.62 9.89
N ILE A 92 5.68 8.59 10.63
CA ILE A 92 4.74 9.71 10.73
C ILE A 92 5.44 11.03 11.11
N PRO A 93 6.37 11.10 12.09
CA PRO A 93 7.06 12.34 12.42
C PRO A 93 7.90 12.90 11.25
N GLN A 94 8.57 12.03 10.48
CA GLN A 94 9.35 12.44 9.32
C GLN A 94 8.44 12.91 8.17
N ILE A 95 7.34 12.19 7.94
CA ILE A 95 6.32 12.57 6.96
C ILE A 95 5.66 13.91 7.34
N ALA A 96 5.46 14.20 8.63
CA ALA A 96 4.91 15.48 9.08
C ALA A 96 5.81 16.67 8.69
N GLY A 97 7.13 16.48 8.67
CA GLY A 97 8.12 17.47 8.22
C GLY A 97 7.98 17.85 6.74
N CYS A 98 7.35 17.00 5.91
CA CYS A 98 7.09 17.32 4.50
C CYS A 98 6.21 18.56 4.29
N LYS A 99 5.45 19.02 5.30
CA LYS A 99 4.67 20.25 5.22
C LYS A 99 5.51 21.53 5.39
N GLU A 100 6.68 21.42 6.00
CA GLU A 100 7.49 22.58 6.37
C GLU A 100 8.45 23.01 5.24
N GLU A 101 8.88 22.10 4.36
CA GLU A 101 9.82 22.42 3.28
C GLU A 101 9.19 23.30 2.18
N ASP A 102 7.90 23.18 1.90
CA ASP A 102 7.20 24.04 0.92
C ASP A 102 6.83 25.44 1.48
N SER A 103 6.95 25.65 2.79
CA SER A 103 6.69 26.98 3.41
C SER A 103 7.91 27.91 3.37
N LYS A 104 9.03 27.45 2.80
CA LYS A 104 10.22 28.26 2.49
C LYS A 104 10.45 28.31 0.98
N ALA A 105 9.55 28.95 0.24
CA ALA A 105 9.78 29.39 -1.14
C ALA A 105 9.29 30.82 -1.30
#